data_AF-A0A5D2NT53-F1
#
_entry.id   AF-A0A5D2NT53-F1
#
_cell.length_a   1.000
_cell.length_b   1.000
_cell.length_c   1.000
_cell.angle_alpha   90.00
_cell.angle_beta   90.00
_cell.angle_gamma   90.00
#
_symmetry.space_group_name_H-M   'P 1'
#
loop_
_entity.id
_entity.type
_entity.pdbx_description
1 polymer ?
#
loop_
_entity_poly.entity_id
_entity_poly.type
_entity_poly.pdbx_seq_one_letter_code
_entity_poly.pdbx_strand_id
1 'polypeptide(L)'
;MALTRSGSWRSVIVAKEAIAFGQRTFAAAAGKSKKGSKGAASDAPKASVLSKEVKSTTVVGANILKDGTDPKIMPDSEYPDWLWHLLDKRPALSELRRKNIETLPYEDLKRFVKLDNRARIKENNSIKAKN
;
A
#
# COMPACT_ATOMS: atom_id res chain seq x y z
N MET A 1 46.71 27.42 39.53
CA MET A 1 45.53 28.28 39.74
C MET A 1 44.71 28.24 38.45
N ALA A 2 43.64 27.44 38.39
CA ALA A 2 42.24 27.83 38.66
C ALA A 2 41.69 28.74 37.53
N LEU A 3 40.52 28.54 36.90
CA LEU A 3 39.40 27.63 37.12
C LEU A 3 38.58 27.60 35.80
N THR A 4 38.13 26.43 35.37
CA THR A 4 37.18 26.22 34.26
C THR A 4 35.80 26.81 34.60
N ARG A 5 35.16 27.56 33.68
CA ARG A 5 33.74 27.94 33.81
C ARG A 5 32.87 27.07 32.90
N SER A 6 32.26 26.08 33.52
CA SER A 6 31.11 25.33 33.02
C SER A 6 29.88 26.25 32.94
N GLY A 7 29.36 26.49 31.72
CA GLY A 7 28.06 27.13 31.52
C GLY A 7 26.94 26.17 31.90
N SER A 8 26.32 26.43 33.06
CA SER A 8 25.14 25.73 33.57
C SER A 8 23.91 26.15 32.76
N TRP A 9 23.31 25.24 32.00
CA TRP A 9 21.99 25.43 31.41
C TRP A 9 20.95 24.98 32.43
N ARG A 10 20.29 25.96 33.07
CA ARG A 10 19.17 25.73 33.97
C ARG A 10 17.99 25.17 33.18
N SER A 11 17.55 23.97 33.56
CA SER A 11 16.31 23.36 33.12
C SER A 11 15.11 24.21 33.55
N VAL A 12 14.31 24.66 32.59
CA VAL A 12 12.96 25.19 32.85
C VAL A 12 11.97 24.25 32.16
N ILE A 13 11.39 23.34 32.95
CA ILE A 13 10.22 22.57 32.55
C ILE A 13 9.03 23.50 32.74
N VAL A 14 8.45 23.99 31.65
CA VAL A 14 7.08 24.52 31.64
C VAL A 14 6.24 23.53 30.86
N ALA A 15 5.51 22.70 31.60
CA ALA A 15 4.42 21.91 31.07
C ALA A 15 3.22 22.83 30.86
N LYS A 16 2.71 22.93 29.63
CA LYS A 16 1.29 23.21 29.39
C LYS A 16 0.85 22.74 28.00
N GLU A 17 0.16 21.61 28.04
CA GLU A 17 -0.83 21.05 27.12
C GLU A 17 -0.76 21.42 25.62
N ALA A 18 -0.33 20.44 24.83
CA ALA A 18 -0.72 20.33 23.43
C ALA A 18 -1.64 19.11 23.29
N ILE A 19 -2.88 19.34 22.85
CA ILE A 19 -3.83 18.31 22.43
C ILE A 19 -3.20 17.58 21.23
N ALA A 20 -2.59 16.42 21.50
CA ALA A 20 -1.95 15.60 20.48
C ALA A 20 -3.02 14.83 19.70
N PHE A 21 -3.45 15.38 18.56
CA PHE A 21 -4.24 14.63 17.59
C PHE A 21 -3.33 13.62 16.86
N GLY A 22 -3.46 12.34 17.23
CA GLY A 22 -3.18 11.22 16.33
C GLY A 22 -1.71 10.98 15.96
N GLN A 23 -0.81 10.81 16.93
CA GLN A 23 0.49 10.18 16.68
C GLN A 23 0.33 8.66 16.65
N ARG A 24 0.41 8.06 15.45
CA ARG A 24 0.51 6.60 15.30
C ARG A 24 1.92 6.16 15.70
N THR A 25 2.06 5.59 16.89
CA THR A 25 3.29 4.94 17.35
C THR A 25 3.34 3.52 16.78
N PHE A 26 4.46 3.16 16.15
CA PHE A 26 4.72 1.78 15.76
C PHE A 26 5.21 1.01 16.99
N ALA A 27 4.54 -0.08 17.34
CA ALA A 27 4.97 -0.95 18.44
C ALA A 27 6.25 -1.70 18.03
N ALA A 28 7.38 -1.24 18.56
CA ALA A 28 8.64 -1.97 18.54
C ALA A 28 8.95 -2.43 19.98
N ALA A 29 8.71 -3.70 20.28
CA ALA A 29 9.58 -4.54 21.13
C ALA A 29 8.96 -5.93 21.40
N ALA A 30 9.63 -6.94 20.86
CA ALA A 30 10.07 -8.15 21.57
C ALA A 30 9.16 -8.76 22.65
N GLY A 31 8.36 -9.76 22.26
CA GLY A 31 7.96 -10.86 23.12
C GLY A 31 8.41 -12.18 22.49
N LYS A 32 9.48 -12.79 23.02
CA LYS A 32 9.91 -14.16 22.69
C LYS A 32 8.78 -15.12 23.11
N SER A 33 7.92 -15.52 22.18
CA SER A 33 6.98 -16.61 22.40
C SER A 33 7.61 -17.95 22.03
N LYS A 34 7.45 -18.86 22.97
CA LYS A 34 7.95 -20.23 23.06
C LYS A 34 7.52 -21.06 21.83
N LYS A 35 8.51 -21.71 21.20
CA LYS A 35 8.37 -22.69 20.10
C LYS A 35 7.44 -23.84 20.52
N GLY A 36 6.16 -23.74 20.18
CA GLY A 36 5.21 -24.84 20.20
C GLY A 36 5.20 -25.54 18.84
N SER A 37 5.99 -26.59 18.70
CA SER A 37 5.94 -27.50 17.56
C SER A 37 4.86 -28.54 17.81
N LYS A 38 3.65 -28.35 17.24
CA LYS A 38 2.67 -29.43 17.08
C LYS A 38 1.71 -29.13 15.93
N GLY A 39 1.92 -29.85 14.82
CA GLY A 39 0.86 -30.22 13.88
C GLY A 39 0.39 -29.16 12.88
N ALA A 40 1.25 -28.75 11.94
CA ALA A 40 0.76 -28.29 10.63
C ALA A 40 0.57 -29.55 9.77
N ALA A 41 -0.56 -30.24 9.98
CA ALA A 41 -1.03 -31.20 9.01
C ALA A 41 -1.27 -30.42 7.70
N SER A 42 -0.68 -30.97 6.65
CA SER A 42 -0.73 -30.54 5.26
C SER A 42 -2.17 -30.32 4.77
N ASP A 43 -2.67 -29.10 4.89
CA ASP A 43 -3.74 -28.60 4.03
C ASP A 43 -3.11 -27.62 3.04
N ALA A 44 -2.36 -28.18 2.09
CA ALA A 44 -2.00 -27.44 0.89
C ALA A 44 -3.31 -27.15 0.13
N PRO A 45 -3.57 -25.90 -0.30
CA PRO A 45 -4.74 -25.63 -1.09
C PRO A 45 -4.69 -26.50 -2.35
N LYS A 46 -5.75 -27.29 -2.57
CA LYS A 46 -5.94 -28.04 -3.81
C LYS A 46 -6.06 -27.02 -4.94
N ALA A 47 -4.93 -26.67 -5.55
CA ALA A 47 -4.91 -25.95 -6.81
C ALA A 47 -5.62 -26.85 -7.83
N SER A 48 -6.82 -26.48 -8.24
CA SER A 48 -7.48 -27.12 -9.37
C SER A 48 -6.57 -26.91 -10.59
N VAL A 49 -6.05 -28.01 -11.12
CA VAL A 49 -5.27 -28.00 -12.35
C VAL A 49 -6.24 -27.65 -13.47
N LEU A 50 -6.25 -26.38 -13.86
CA LEU A 50 -7.05 -25.89 -14.96
C LEU A 50 -6.46 -26.44 -16.27
N SER A 51 -7.19 -27.32 -16.94
CA SER A 51 -6.90 -27.66 -18.33
C SER A 51 -6.99 -26.37 -19.15
N LYS A 52 -5.90 -26.05 -19.86
CA LYS A 52 -5.67 -24.80 -20.62
C LYS A 52 -6.58 -24.65 -21.85
N GLU A 53 -7.85 -25.02 -21.76
CA GLU A 53 -8.86 -24.61 -22.73
C GLU A 53 -9.51 -23.35 -22.21
N VAL A 54 -8.97 -22.21 -22.64
CA VAL A 54 -9.56 -20.88 -22.41
C VAL A 54 -10.86 -20.83 -23.20
N LYS A 55 -11.96 -21.25 -22.56
CA LYS A 55 -13.30 -21.09 -23.13
C LYS A 55 -13.66 -19.61 -23.06
N SER A 56 -13.76 -18.95 -24.21
CA SER A 56 -14.15 -17.54 -24.34
C SER A 56 -15.56 -17.23 -23.85
N THR A 57 -16.31 -18.25 -23.43
CA THR A 57 -17.70 -18.13 -23.00
C THR A 57 -17.88 -18.13 -21.49
N THR A 58 -16.91 -18.60 -20.70
CA THR A 58 -17.11 -18.85 -19.26
C THR A 58 -15.85 -18.56 -18.47
N VAL A 59 -16.00 -17.83 -17.35
CA VAL A 59 -14.87 -17.49 -16.47
C VAL A 59 -14.61 -18.65 -15.51
N VAL A 60 -13.60 -19.46 -15.78
CA VAL A 60 -13.30 -20.62 -14.95
C VAL A 60 -12.74 -20.21 -13.59
N GLY A 61 -13.29 -20.77 -12.51
CA GLY A 61 -12.79 -20.57 -11.15
C GLY A 61 -13.29 -19.29 -10.47
N ALA A 62 -14.29 -18.62 -11.04
CA ALA A 62 -14.95 -17.49 -10.39
C ALA A 62 -16.01 -17.96 -9.37
N ASN A 63 -16.59 -19.15 -9.54
CA ASN A 63 -17.50 -19.71 -8.57
C ASN A 63 -16.75 -20.41 -7.41
N ILE A 64 -17.09 -20.04 -6.18
CA ILE A 64 -16.56 -20.64 -4.94
C ILE A 64 -17.53 -21.64 -4.30
N LEU A 65 -18.79 -21.69 -4.76
CA LEU A 65 -19.84 -22.56 -4.20
C LEU A 65 -19.72 -23.97 -4.78
N LYS A 66 -19.94 -24.99 -3.94
CA LYS A 66 -19.85 -26.40 -4.37
C LYS A 66 -20.88 -26.78 -5.43
N ASP A 67 -22.08 -26.23 -5.32
CA ASP A 67 -23.22 -26.52 -6.21
C ASP A 67 -23.52 -25.35 -7.18
N GLY A 68 -22.50 -24.57 -7.54
CA GLY A 68 -22.62 -23.45 -8.47
C GLY A 68 -21.97 -23.74 -9.82
N THR A 69 -22.44 -23.07 -10.86
CA THR A 69 -21.76 -23.02 -12.17
C THR A 69 -20.95 -21.73 -12.27
N ASP A 70 -19.83 -21.78 -12.98
CA ASP A 70 -19.04 -20.59 -13.28
C ASP A 70 -19.86 -19.57 -14.10
N PRO A 71 -19.71 -18.26 -13.83
CA PRO A 71 -20.43 -17.23 -14.54
C PRO A 71 -20.06 -17.20 -16.03
N LYS A 72 -21.09 -17.06 -16.87
CA LYS A 72 -20.95 -16.90 -18.32
C LYS A 72 -20.58 -15.45 -18.66
N ILE A 73 -19.72 -15.27 -19.65
CA ILE A 73 -19.39 -13.95 -20.19
C ILE A 73 -20.59 -13.46 -21.02
N MET A 74 -21.07 -12.27 -20.70
CA MET A 74 -22.20 -11.57 -21.32
C MET A 74 -21.68 -10.66 -22.46
N PRO A 75 -22.53 -10.16 -23.36
CA PRO A 75 -22.10 -9.17 -24.34
C PRO A 75 -21.59 -7.88 -23.69
N ASP A 76 -20.69 -7.19 -24.37
CA ASP A 76 -20.01 -5.98 -23.87
C ASP A 76 -20.98 -4.87 -23.42
N SER A 77 -22.17 -4.79 -24.02
CA SER A 77 -23.22 -3.81 -23.70
C SER A 77 -23.86 -4.01 -22.31
N GLU A 78 -23.76 -5.21 -21.73
CA GLU A 78 -24.30 -5.49 -20.39
C GLU A 78 -23.32 -5.08 -19.29
N TYR A 79 -22.06 -4.81 -19.63
CA TYR A 79 -21.07 -4.35 -18.69
C TYR A 79 -21.08 -2.82 -18.59
N PRO A 80 -20.94 -2.27 -17.37
CA PRO A 80 -20.82 -0.83 -17.20
C PRO A 80 -19.60 -0.25 -17.91
N ASP A 81 -19.74 0.99 -18.39
CA ASP A 81 -18.72 1.71 -19.15
C ASP A 81 -17.36 1.83 -18.43
N TRP A 82 -17.38 1.97 -17.09
CA TRP A 82 -16.16 2.08 -16.29
C TRP A 82 -15.22 0.88 -16.46
N LEU A 83 -15.72 -0.30 -16.85
CA LEU A 83 -14.91 -1.51 -17.06
C LEU A 83 -13.86 -1.31 -18.17
N TRP A 84 -14.24 -0.62 -19.24
CA TRP A 84 -13.38 -0.40 -20.41
C TRP A 84 -12.28 0.62 -20.11
N HIS A 85 -12.53 1.52 -19.17
CA HIS A 85 -11.57 2.54 -18.73
C HIS A 85 -10.54 2.05 -17.70
N LEU A 86 -10.60 0.78 -17.27
CA LEU A 86 -9.63 0.23 -16.30
C LEU A 86 -8.21 0.11 -16.88
N LEU A 87 -8.12 -0.19 -18.17
CA LEU A 87 -6.85 -0.39 -18.87
C LEU A 87 -6.24 0.90 -19.40
N ASP A 88 -6.97 2.01 -19.30
CA ASP A 88 -6.50 3.31 -19.76
C ASP A 88 -5.24 3.72 -19.01
N LYS A 89 -4.19 4.04 -19.78
CA LYS A 89 -2.90 4.43 -19.24
C LYS A 89 -3.04 5.74 -18.51
N ARG A 90 -2.94 5.68 -17.19
CA ARG A 90 -2.93 6.89 -16.37
C ARG A 90 -1.59 7.62 -16.52
N PRO A 91 -1.56 8.96 -16.52
CA PRO A 91 -0.38 9.76 -16.87
C PRO A 91 0.87 9.54 -15.99
N ALA A 92 2.09 9.52 -16.52
CA ALA A 92 3.29 9.25 -15.71
C ALA A 92 3.66 10.43 -14.78
N LEU A 93 4.41 10.19 -13.70
CA LEU A 93 4.85 11.25 -12.77
C LEU A 93 5.49 12.45 -13.51
N SER A 94 6.31 12.18 -14.52
CA SER A 94 6.92 13.18 -15.40
C SER A 94 5.91 14.05 -16.14
N GLU A 95 4.81 13.47 -16.62
CA GLU A 95 3.74 14.18 -17.30
C GLU A 95 2.94 15.04 -16.32
N LEU A 96 2.67 14.54 -15.10
CA LEU A 96 1.96 15.32 -14.09
C LEU A 96 2.81 16.49 -13.57
N ARG A 97 4.14 16.33 -13.47
CA ARG A 97 5.05 17.44 -13.09
C ARG A 97 5.12 18.55 -14.13
N ARG A 98 4.86 18.24 -15.40
CA ARG A 98 4.86 19.22 -16.50
C ARG A 98 3.55 20.01 -16.59
N LYS A 99 2.47 19.50 -16.00
CA LYS A 99 1.17 20.16 -15.97
C LYS A 99 1.06 21.06 -14.74
N ASN A 100 0.29 22.15 -14.85
CA ASN A 100 0.00 23.03 -13.72
C ASN A 100 -0.91 22.32 -12.71
N ILE A 101 -0.42 22.19 -11.48
CA ILE A 101 -1.05 21.45 -10.38
C ILE A 101 -2.44 22.02 -10.02
N GLU A 102 -2.60 23.34 -10.14
CA GLU A 102 -3.84 24.05 -9.76
C GLU A 102 -4.99 23.85 -10.75
N THR A 103 -4.68 23.58 -12.01
CA THR A 103 -5.67 23.36 -13.08
C THR A 103 -5.98 21.88 -13.32
N LEU A 104 -5.32 20.98 -12.60
CA LEU A 104 -5.41 19.54 -12.85
C LEU A 104 -6.75 18.98 -12.38
N PRO A 105 -7.37 18.04 -13.12
CA PRO A 105 -8.52 17.31 -12.61
C PRO A 105 -8.17 16.58 -11.32
N TYR A 106 -9.15 16.45 -10.43
CA TYR A 106 -8.99 15.90 -9.10
C TYR A 106 -8.29 14.52 -9.08
N GLU A 107 -8.65 13.63 -10.01
CA GLU A 107 -8.06 12.29 -10.12
C GLU A 107 -6.56 12.32 -10.45
N ASP A 108 -6.14 13.25 -11.32
CA ASP A 108 -4.72 13.43 -11.64
C ASP A 108 -3.97 14.03 -10.46
N LEU A 109 -4.56 15.01 -9.75
CA LEU A 109 -3.95 15.60 -8.54
C LEU A 109 -3.72 14.54 -7.45
N LYS A 110 -4.73 13.71 -7.18
CA LYS A 110 -4.65 12.60 -6.23
C LYS A 110 -3.55 11.62 -6.60
N ARG A 111 -3.39 11.35 -7.90
CA ARG A 111 -2.33 10.47 -8.41
C ARG A 111 -0.95 11.12 -8.31
N PHE A 112 -0.83 12.41 -8.60
CA PHE A 112 0.41 13.18 -8.44
C PHE A 112 0.97 13.03 -7.03
N VAL A 113 0.15 13.34 -6.02
CA VAL A 113 0.54 13.27 -4.61
C VAL A 113 0.99 11.85 -4.22
N LYS A 114 0.31 10.81 -4.71
CA LYS A 114 0.71 9.41 -4.46
C LYS A 114 2.06 9.06 -5.11
N LEU A 115 2.28 9.49 -6.34
CA LEU A 115 3.50 9.19 -7.09
C LEU A 115 4.69 9.95 -6.54
N ASP A 116 4.52 11.23 -6.20
CA ASP A 116 5.57 12.06 -5.61
C ASP A 116 6.01 11.54 -4.24
N ASN A 117 5.04 11.18 -3.38
CA ASN A 117 5.35 10.53 -2.10
C ASN A 117 6.08 9.19 -2.28
N ARG A 118 5.68 8.38 -3.26
CA ARG A 118 6.37 7.13 -3.56
C ARG A 118 7.81 7.38 -4.02
N ALA A 119 8.06 8.38 -4.85
CA ALA A 119 9.39 8.75 -5.31
C ALA A 119 10.28 9.17 -4.13
N ARG A 120 9.78 10.05 -3.27
CA ARG A 120 10.48 10.50 -2.05
C ARG A 120 10.81 9.37 -1.09
N ILE A 121 9.88 8.43 -0.88
CA ILE A 121 10.13 7.26 -0.01
C ILE A 121 11.21 6.37 -0.62
N LYS A 122 11.18 6.12 -1.93
CA LYS A 122 12.20 5.31 -2.61
C LYS A 122 13.59 5.94 -2.51
N GLU A 123 13.69 7.26 -2.70
CA GLU A 123 14.94 8.01 -2.54
C GLU A 123 15.48 7.88 -1.12
N ASN A 124 14.65 8.14 -0.11
CA ASN A 124 15.03 7.99 1.30
C ASN A 124 15.50 6.57 1.65
N ASN A 125 14.80 5.55 1.16
CA ASN A 125 15.19 4.16 1.37
C ASN A 125 16.52 3.85 0.67
N SER A 126 16.75 4.40 -0.53
CA SER A 126 18.00 4.21 -1.27
C SER A 126 19.20 4.87 -0.61
N ILE A 127 19.01 6.03 0.05
CA ILE A 127 20.06 6.70 0.83
C ILE A 127 20.35 5.91 2.10
N LYS A 128 19.31 5.50 2.83
CA LYS A 128 19.46 4.73 4.07
C LYS A 128 20.03 3.34 3.87
N ALA A 129 19.80 2.71 2.72
CA ALA A 129 20.34 1.38 2.44
C ALA A 129 21.82 1.39 2.05
N LYS A 130 22.37 2.56 1.69
CA LYS A 130 23.79 2.72 1.31
C LYS A 130 24.69 3.19 2.46
N ASN A 131 24.09 3.60 3.59
CA ASN A 131 24.77 3.94 4.85
C ASN A 131 24.67 2.76 5.82
#